data_AF-A0A1S1LKQ6-F1
#
_entry.id   AF-A0A1S1LKQ6-F1
#
_cell.length_a   1.000
_cell.length_b   1.000
_cell.length_c   1.000
_cell.angle_alpha   90.00
_cell.angle_beta   90.00
_cell.angle_gamma   90.00
#
_symmetry.space_group_name_H-M   'P 1'
#
loop_
_entity.id
_entity.type
_entity.pdbx_description
1 polymer ?
#
loop_
_entity_poly.entity_id
_entity_poly.type
_entity_poly.pdbx_seq_one_letter_code
_entity_poly.pdbx_strand_id
1 'polypeptide(L)'
;MSKDAMLPCFKCGKALLNAVAGQDNQPQEGTEFRTYGHYGSTFWDSFDGEELVLNICDDCLRGHTDRLAQHKRYRPIMAPRVGMVGKHWVDRPMVPYTGNSDAGDVKIEPEEIGTDLPNSEWSDNAAELREYAMKLADGPTQERH
;
A
#
# COMPACT_ATOMS: atom_id res chain seq x y z
N MET A 1 -22.59 7.97 15.85
CA MET A 1 -21.34 8.43 15.24
C MET A 1 -21.64 8.90 13.83
N SER A 2 -21.04 10.00 13.38
CA SER A 2 -21.30 10.55 12.05
C SER A 2 -20.90 9.54 10.97
N LYS A 3 -21.67 9.47 9.89
CA LYS A 3 -21.24 8.76 8.68
C LYS A 3 -20.22 9.56 7.88
N ASP A 4 -20.12 10.86 8.14
CA ASP A 4 -19.26 11.77 7.38
C ASP A 4 -17.83 11.67 7.90
N ALA A 5 -16.87 11.70 6.97
CA ALA A 5 -15.47 11.91 7.28
C ALA A 5 -15.28 13.32 7.85
N MET A 6 -14.34 13.45 8.79
CA MET A 6 -14.05 14.72 9.48
C MET A 6 -13.75 15.87 8.52
N LEU A 7 -13.04 15.60 7.42
CA LEU A 7 -12.59 16.63 6.48
C LEU A 7 -13.25 16.47 5.10
N PRO A 8 -13.67 17.58 4.46
CA PRO A 8 -14.13 17.56 3.08
C PRO A 8 -12.95 17.35 2.12
N CYS A 9 -13.24 17.17 0.84
CA CYS A 9 -12.21 17.19 -0.20
C CYS A 9 -11.51 18.55 -0.22
N PHE A 10 -10.20 18.55 -0.05
CA PHE A 10 -9.31 19.72 -0.05
C PHE A 10 -9.43 20.55 -1.33
N LYS A 11 -9.69 19.90 -2.48
CA LYS A 11 -9.75 20.58 -3.78
C LYS A 11 -11.11 21.20 -4.09
N CYS A 12 -12.20 20.49 -3.82
CA CYS A 12 -13.54 20.90 -4.27
C CYS A 12 -14.55 21.15 -3.14
N GLY A 13 -14.18 20.91 -1.88
CA GLY A 13 -15.05 21.10 -0.72
C GLY A 13 -16.17 20.06 -0.57
N LYS A 14 -16.25 19.04 -1.44
CA LYS A 14 -17.23 17.94 -1.33
C LYS A 14 -17.09 17.27 0.03
N ALA A 15 -18.19 17.19 0.79
CA ALA A 15 -18.27 16.37 1.99
C ALA A 15 -18.10 14.89 1.64
N LEU A 16 -17.31 14.16 2.41
CA LEU A 16 -17.00 12.74 2.18
C LEU A 16 -17.63 11.90 3.27
N LEU A 17 -17.98 10.66 2.92
CA LEU A 17 -18.46 9.67 3.88
C LEU A 17 -17.29 8.80 4.34
N ASN A 18 -17.33 8.29 5.55
CA ASN A 18 -16.39 7.28 6.00
C ASN A 18 -16.71 5.93 5.35
N ALA A 19 -15.68 5.22 4.90
CA ALA A 19 -15.78 3.86 4.37
C ALA A 19 -16.26 2.86 5.43
N VAL A 20 -15.99 3.14 6.71
CA VAL A 20 -16.42 2.33 7.85
C VAL A 20 -17.05 3.23 8.91
N ALA A 21 -18.23 2.83 9.42
CA ALA A 21 -18.92 3.58 10.45
C ALA A 21 -18.09 3.66 11.75
N GLY A 22 -18.01 4.85 12.34
CA GLY A 22 -17.29 5.09 13.60
C GLY A 22 -15.79 5.39 13.43
N GLN A 23 -15.28 5.46 12.20
CA GLN A 23 -13.99 6.08 11.93
C GLN A 23 -14.10 7.61 11.97
N ASP A 24 -12.99 8.27 12.28
CA ASP A 24 -12.95 9.73 12.30
C ASP A 24 -12.78 10.33 10.88
N ASN A 25 -11.81 9.82 10.11
CA ASN A 25 -11.45 10.42 8.82
C ASN A 25 -10.92 9.39 7.80
N GLN A 26 -11.72 8.38 7.47
CA GLN A 26 -11.39 7.35 6.48
C GLN A 26 -12.32 7.45 5.27
N PRO A 27 -12.10 8.41 4.35
CA PRO A 27 -13.05 8.73 3.29
C PRO A 27 -13.28 7.56 2.31
N GLN A 28 -14.54 7.32 1.98
CA GLN A 28 -14.99 6.51 0.86
C GLN A 28 -14.87 7.33 -0.43
N GLU A 29 -14.38 6.72 -1.52
CA GLU A 29 -14.13 7.40 -2.81
C GLU A 29 -13.22 8.64 -2.66
N GLY A 30 -12.26 8.53 -1.75
CA GLY A 30 -11.22 9.51 -1.52
C GLY A 30 -10.05 8.90 -0.80
N THR A 31 -9.00 9.68 -0.69
CA THR A 31 -7.78 9.29 0.02
C THR A 31 -7.50 10.31 1.12
N GLU A 32 -7.22 9.80 2.31
CA GLU A 32 -6.64 10.57 3.41
C GLU A 32 -5.13 10.65 3.21
N PHE A 33 -4.58 11.86 3.30
CA PHE A 33 -3.15 12.13 3.30
C PHE A 33 -2.77 12.68 4.67
N ARG A 34 -1.82 12.01 5.31
CA ARG A 34 -1.23 12.42 6.59
C ARG A 34 0.24 12.69 6.38
N THR A 35 0.74 13.74 7.01
CA THR A 35 2.17 14.03 6.99
C THR A 35 2.66 14.59 8.31
N TYR A 36 3.93 14.29 8.62
CA TYR A 36 4.68 14.72 9.79
C TYR A 36 6.16 14.93 9.40
N GLY A 37 6.85 15.87 10.05
CA GLY A 37 8.31 16.06 9.92
C GLY A 37 8.82 16.44 8.52
N HIS A 38 8.16 17.39 7.84
CA HIS A 38 8.58 17.85 6.51
C HIS A 38 9.67 18.93 6.57
N TYR A 39 10.92 18.48 6.64
CA TYR A 39 12.08 19.36 6.50
C TYR A 39 11.97 20.27 5.26
N GLY A 40 11.85 21.58 5.49
CA GLY A 40 11.90 22.61 4.45
C GLY A 40 10.55 23.17 3.99
N SER A 41 9.43 22.77 4.60
CA SER A 41 8.14 23.43 4.42
C SER A 41 8.06 24.69 5.28
N THR A 42 7.70 25.84 4.69
CA THR A 42 7.44 27.07 5.46
C THR A 42 5.98 27.22 5.90
N PHE A 43 5.12 26.28 5.50
CA PHE A 43 3.69 26.30 5.83
C PHE A 43 3.37 25.44 7.05
N TRP A 44 3.94 24.23 7.09
CA TRP A 44 3.79 23.26 8.17
C TRP A 44 5.04 22.39 8.28
N ASP A 45 5.66 22.37 9.45
CA ASP A 45 6.83 21.55 9.76
C ASP A 45 6.85 21.23 11.26
N SER A 46 5.91 20.38 11.70
CA SER A 46 5.91 19.91 13.08
C SER A 46 6.86 18.73 13.28
N PHE A 47 7.57 18.76 14.41
CA PHE A 47 8.53 17.74 14.87
C PHE A 47 8.14 17.12 16.22
N ASP A 48 6.97 17.42 16.77
CA ASP A 48 6.54 16.98 18.10
C ASP A 48 5.49 15.85 18.08
N GLY A 49 5.27 15.25 16.91
CA GLY A 49 4.28 14.21 16.69
C GLY A 49 2.93 14.74 16.20
N GLU A 50 2.77 16.05 15.99
CA GLU A 50 1.59 16.61 15.35
C GLU A 50 1.58 16.34 13.83
N GLU A 51 0.42 15.97 13.29
CA GLU A 51 0.22 15.64 11.88
C GLU A 51 -0.62 16.71 11.16
N LEU A 52 -0.26 17.03 9.92
CA LEU A 52 -1.17 17.72 8.99
C LEU A 52 -1.94 16.67 8.20
N VAL A 53 -3.27 16.78 8.21
CA VAL A 53 -4.18 15.83 7.57
C VAL A 53 -5.06 16.54 6.55
N LEU A 54 -5.24 15.94 5.37
CA LEU A 54 -6.19 16.38 4.36
C LEU A 54 -6.84 15.20 3.65
N ASN A 55 -8.02 15.42 3.06
CA ASN A 55 -8.67 14.45 2.19
C ASN A 55 -8.72 14.96 0.74
N ILE A 56 -8.58 14.09 -0.26
CA ILE A 56 -8.93 14.41 -1.65
C ILE A 56 -9.83 13.32 -2.21
N CYS A 57 -10.92 13.71 -2.86
CA CYS A 57 -11.81 12.74 -3.53
C CYS A 57 -11.22 12.20 -4.83
N ASP A 58 -11.65 11.01 -5.22
CA ASP A 58 -11.15 10.31 -6.41
C ASP A 58 -11.38 11.11 -7.69
N ASP A 59 -12.49 11.84 -7.81
CA ASP A 59 -12.78 12.68 -8.98
C ASP A 59 -11.74 13.81 -9.13
N CYS A 60 -11.31 14.40 -8.02
CA CYS A 60 -10.27 15.44 -8.05
C CYS A 60 -8.90 14.85 -8.38
N LEU A 61 -8.55 13.68 -7.85
CA LEU A 61 -7.31 12.97 -8.20
C LEU A 61 -7.31 12.59 -9.68
N ARG A 62 -8.40 12.00 -10.17
CA ARG A 62 -8.57 11.60 -11.57
C ARG A 62 -8.49 12.79 -12.52
N GLY A 63 -9.08 13.93 -12.13
CA GLY A 63 -9.05 15.16 -12.92
C GLY A 63 -7.70 15.90 -12.93
N HIS A 64 -6.73 15.50 -12.09
CA HIS A 64 -5.43 16.15 -11.97
C HIS A 64 -4.27 15.14 -11.98
N THR A 65 -4.40 14.07 -12.76
CA THR A 65 -3.37 13.02 -12.88
C THR A 65 -2.03 13.53 -13.39
N ASP A 66 -2.03 14.63 -14.14
CA ASP A 66 -0.84 15.39 -14.58
C ASP A 66 0.00 15.95 -13.41
N ARG A 67 -0.58 16.01 -12.21
CA ARG A 67 0.06 16.50 -10.98
C ARG A 67 0.40 15.40 -9.99
N LEU A 68 0.24 14.16 -10.41
CA LEU A 68 0.51 12.98 -9.59
C LEU A 68 1.77 12.28 -10.09
N ALA A 69 2.45 11.61 -9.16
CA ALA A 69 3.56 10.73 -9.46
C ALA A 69 3.35 9.39 -8.74
N GLN A 70 3.90 8.32 -9.32
CA GLN A 70 3.91 6.98 -8.76
C GLN A 70 5.34 6.49 -8.61
N HIS A 71 5.60 5.75 -7.53
CA HIS A 71 6.92 5.18 -7.25
C HIS A 71 6.77 3.76 -6.72
N LYS A 72 7.21 2.77 -7.51
CA LYS A 72 7.25 1.35 -7.11
C LYS A 72 8.57 1.10 -6.39
N ARG A 73 8.54 1.08 -5.06
CA ARG A 73 9.75 0.84 -4.24
C ARG A 73 10.12 -0.64 -4.10
N TYR A 74 9.13 -1.53 -4.21
CA TYR A 74 9.37 -2.97 -4.15
C TYR A 74 8.36 -3.72 -5.02
N ARG A 75 8.76 -4.92 -5.47
CA ARG A 75 7.88 -5.95 -6.02
C ARG A 75 7.50 -6.92 -4.90
N PRO A 76 6.23 -7.33 -4.76
CA PRO A 76 5.88 -8.34 -3.78
C PRO A 76 6.55 -9.67 -4.17
N ILE A 77 7.14 -10.35 -3.18
CA ILE A 77 7.62 -11.72 -3.32
C ILE A 77 6.45 -12.64 -2.98
N MET A 78 6.09 -13.52 -3.90
CA MET A 78 4.89 -14.34 -3.86
C MET A 78 5.26 -15.82 -3.83
N ALA A 79 4.70 -16.55 -2.87
CA ALA A 79 4.79 -18.01 -2.80
C ALA A 79 3.43 -18.65 -3.15
N PRO A 80 3.42 -19.79 -3.87
CA PRO A 80 2.21 -20.52 -4.20
C PRO A 80 1.34 -20.80 -2.98
N ARG A 81 0.02 -20.59 -3.11
CA ARG A 81 -1.00 -20.90 -2.08
C ARG A 81 -0.87 -20.15 -0.74
N VAL A 82 0.19 -19.37 -0.54
CA VAL A 82 0.41 -18.52 0.65
C VAL A 82 0.16 -17.05 0.34
N GLY A 83 0.62 -16.56 -0.83
CA GLY A 83 0.52 -15.15 -1.20
C GLY A 83 1.83 -14.41 -0.94
N MET A 84 1.75 -13.16 -0.49
CA MET A 84 2.94 -12.31 -0.29
C MET A 84 3.72 -12.74 0.95
N VAL A 85 5.00 -13.02 0.78
CA VAL A 85 5.91 -13.51 1.83
C VAL A 85 7.12 -12.59 2.07
N GLY A 86 7.27 -11.55 1.25
CA GLY A 86 8.32 -10.57 1.38
C GLY A 86 8.23 -9.46 0.35
N LYS A 87 9.22 -8.56 0.40
CA LYS A 87 9.40 -7.44 -0.52
C LYS A 87 10.72 -7.61 -1.25
N HIS A 88 10.71 -7.52 -2.56
CA HIS A 88 11.92 -7.41 -3.37
C HIS A 88 12.11 -5.95 -3.75
N TRP A 89 13.07 -5.29 -3.10
CA TRP A 89 13.38 -3.88 -3.30
C TRP A 89 13.88 -3.65 -4.72
N VAL A 90 13.36 -2.60 -5.36
CA VAL A 90 13.75 -2.21 -6.71
C VAL A 90 14.17 -0.75 -6.70
N ASP A 91 15.25 -0.45 -7.42
CA ASP A 91 15.64 0.92 -7.71
C ASP A 91 14.91 1.36 -8.98
N ARG A 92 13.80 2.10 -8.79
CA ARG A 92 13.00 2.63 -9.89
C ARG A 92 12.76 4.11 -9.67
N PRO A 93 12.84 4.93 -10.71
CA PRO A 93 12.52 6.33 -10.56
C PRO A 93 11.05 6.50 -10.17
N MET A 94 10.79 7.54 -9.39
CA MET A 94 9.46 8.13 -9.33
C MET A 94 9.12 8.70 -10.70
N VAL A 95 7.94 8.38 -11.22
CA VAL A 95 7.49 8.81 -12.56
C VAL A 95 6.13 9.50 -12.45
N PRO A 96 5.75 10.37 -13.40
CA PRO A 96 4.39 10.87 -13.50
C PRO A 96 3.37 9.72 -13.50
N TYR A 97 2.19 9.96 -12.94
CA TYR A 97 1.15 8.94 -12.83
C TYR A 97 0.73 8.44 -14.22
N THR A 98 0.73 7.11 -14.39
CA THR A 98 0.44 6.48 -15.68
C THR A 98 -0.89 5.72 -15.70
N GLY A 99 -1.58 5.62 -14.56
CA GLY A 99 -2.80 4.80 -14.42
C GLY A 99 -2.56 3.30 -14.39
N ASN A 100 -1.34 2.82 -14.67
CA ASN A 100 -1.05 1.39 -14.75
C ASN A 100 -0.59 0.84 -13.40
N SER A 101 -1.22 -0.26 -12.97
CA SER A 101 -0.68 -1.10 -11.91
C SER A 101 0.48 -1.93 -12.47
N ASP A 102 1.67 -1.73 -11.92
CA ASP A 102 2.80 -2.61 -12.20
C ASP A 102 2.55 -3.98 -11.55
N ALA A 103 2.09 -4.92 -12.36
CA ALA A 103 1.76 -6.29 -11.99
C ALA A 103 3.00 -7.17 -11.70
N GLY A 104 4.21 -6.63 -11.77
CA GLY A 104 5.42 -7.41 -11.54
C GLY A 104 5.53 -7.92 -10.10
N ASP A 105 5.34 -9.22 -9.91
CA ASP A 105 5.66 -9.98 -8.68
C ASP A 105 6.94 -10.81 -8.87
N VAL A 106 7.61 -11.16 -7.77
CA VAL A 106 8.72 -12.13 -7.77
C VAL A 106 8.15 -13.44 -7.26
N LYS A 107 7.98 -14.42 -8.15
CA LYS A 107 7.47 -15.74 -7.78
C LYS A 107 8.63 -16.62 -7.37
N ILE A 108 8.47 -17.30 -6.24
CA ILE A 108 9.46 -18.21 -5.67
C ILE A 108 8.80 -19.52 -5.26
N GLU A 109 9.59 -20.55 -5.10
CA GLU A 109 9.17 -21.82 -4.51
C GLU A 109 9.12 -21.73 -2.97
N PRO A 110 8.31 -22.58 -2.30
CA PRO A 110 8.22 -22.63 -0.84
C PRO A 110 9.57 -22.65 -0.11
N GLU A 111 10.53 -23.42 -0.58
CA GLU A 111 11.86 -23.58 0.01
C GLU A 111 12.74 -22.33 -0.08
N GLU A 112 12.42 -21.40 -0.97
CA GLU A 112 13.17 -20.15 -1.14
C GLU A 112 12.75 -19.09 -0.13
N ILE A 113 11.65 -19.28 0.60
CA ILE A 113 11.18 -18.35 1.62
C ILE A 113 12.22 -18.22 2.74
N GLY A 114 12.67 -16.99 3.01
CA GLY A 114 13.65 -16.68 4.05
C GLY A 114 15.10 -16.99 3.68
N THR A 115 15.40 -17.26 2.42
CA THR A 115 16.77 -17.44 1.92
C THR A 115 17.49 -16.10 1.74
N ASP A 116 18.77 -16.16 1.34
CA ASP A 116 19.62 -15.01 1.03
C ASP A 116 19.33 -14.38 -0.36
N LEU A 117 18.07 -14.44 -0.80
CA LEU A 117 17.62 -13.82 -2.05
C LEU A 117 18.00 -12.33 -2.08
N PRO A 118 18.81 -11.87 -3.05
CA PRO A 118 19.29 -10.49 -3.09
C PRO A 118 18.16 -9.46 -3.12
N ASN A 119 18.41 -8.30 -2.50
CA ASN A 119 17.48 -7.17 -2.41
C ASN A 119 16.11 -7.54 -1.81
N SER A 120 16.06 -8.56 -0.95
CA SER A 120 14.81 -9.03 -0.36
C SER A 120 14.73 -8.69 1.12
N GLU A 121 13.53 -8.31 1.54
CA GLU A 121 13.14 -8.16 2.94
C GLU A 121 11.98 -9.11 3.18
N TRP A 122 12.17 -10.07 4.07
CA TRP A 122 11.17 -11.07 4.41
C TRP A 122 10.24 -10.58 5.51
N SER A 123 9.02 -11.11 5.54
CA SER A 123 8.14 -10.95 6.71
C SER A 123 8.81 -11.51 7.97
N ASP A 124 8.53 -10.93 9.13
CA ASP A 124 9.14 -11.34 10.41
C ASP A 124 8.94 -12.83 10.73
N ASN A 125 7.89 -13.45 10.19
CA ASN A 125 7.55 -14.87 10.35
C ASN A 125 7.94 -15.76 9.14
N ALA A 126 8.98 -15.40 8.40
CA ALA A 126 9.40 -16.11 7.19
C ALA A 126 9.58 -17.63 7.37
N ALA A 127 10.14 -18.07 8.50
CA ALA A 127 10.34 -19.50 8.79
C ALA A 127 9.01 -20.27 8.91
N GLU A 128 8.01 -19.67 9.56
CA GLU A 128 6.66 -20.26 9.69
C GLU A 128 5.96 -20.30 8.33
N LEU A 129 6.09 -19.22 7.55
CA LEU A 129 5.55 -19.14 6.19
C LEU A 129 6.17 -20.20 5.29
N ARG A 130 7.48 -20.47 5.42
CA ARG A 130 8.17 -21.55 4.72
C ARG A 130 7.59 -22.91 5.07
N GLU A 131 7.49 -23.23 6.35
CA GLU A 131 6.95 -24.52 6.80
C GLU A 131 5.50 -24.70 6.32
N TYR A 132 4.69 -23.65 6.41
CA TYR A 132 3.31 -23.66 5.93
C TYR A 132 3.24 -23.86 4.41
N ALA A 133 4.06 -23.14 3.63
CA ALA A 133 4.11 -23.28 2.18
C ALA A 133 4.53 -24.71 1.76
N MET A 134 5.53 -25.29 2.43
CA MET A 134 5.97 -26.67 2.20
C MET A 134 4.84 -27.68 2.45
N LYS A 135 4.13 -27.56 3.58
CA LYS A 135 2.98 -28.42 3.89
C LYS A 135 1.87 -28.32 2.85
N LEU A 136 1.64 -27.13 2.30
CA LEU A 136 0.68 -26.92 1.22
C LEU A 136 1.15 -27.53 -0.10
N ALA A 137 2.44 -27.51 -0.39
CA ALA A 137 2.99 -28.14 -1.60
C ALA A 137 2.86 -29.67 -1.56
N ASP A 138 3.01 -30.29 -0.38
CA ASP A 138 2.92 -31.74 -0.18
C ASP A 138 1.46 -32.26 -0.06
N GLY A 139 0.48 -31.37 0.11
CA GLY A 139 -0.93 -31.74 0.22
C GLY A 139 -1.58 -32.07 -1.14
N PRO A 140 -2.57 -32.97 -1.20
CA PRO A 140 -3.17 -33.38 -2.48
C PRO A 140 -3.75 -32.18 -3.23
N THR A 141 -3.44 -32.09 -4.52
CA THR A 141 -4.02 -31.13 -5.46
C THR A 141 -5.53 -31.36 -5.48
N GLN A 142 -6.32 -30.54 -4.78
CA GLN A 142 -7.77 -30.57 -4.96
C GLN A 142 -8.07 -30.05 -6.38
N GLU A 143 -8.36 -30.98 -7.29
CA GLU A 143 -8.93 -30.70 -8.59
C GLU A 143 -10.22 -29.90 -8.37
N ARG A 144 -10.25 -28.67 -8.90
CA ARG A 144 -11.48 -27.86 -8.91
C ARG A 144 -12.39 -28.43 -10.00
N HIS A 145 -13.53 -28.99 -9.58
CA HIS A 145 -14.69 -29.21 -10.44
C HIS A 145 -15.41 -27.89 -10.74
#